data_AF-A0A7Z8K0V4-F1
#
_entry.id   AF-A0A7Z8K0V4-F1
#
_cell.length_a   1.000
_cell.length_b   1.000
_cell.length_c   1.000
_cell.angle_alpha   90.00
_cell.angle_beta   90.00
_cell.angle_gamma   90.00
#
_symmetry.space_group_name_H-M   'P 1'
#
loop_
_entity.id
_entity.type
_entity.pdbx_description
1 polymer ?
#
loop_
_entity_poly.entity_id
_entity_poly.type
_entity_poly.pdbx_seq_one_letter_code
_entity_poly.pdbx_strand_id
1 'polypeptide(L)'
;MTTTSPGRAERHAVTLPDGRVLTGRTRGPVDGSPVLLVAGAGTGSAMVFGEDLLEPRGVRLITVDRPGMGGSTQDPARTPASTAGDYVAFAAAVGHDAPFPVVANSQGALFGLALAVAGAASRLVLVSPADEVAHPAVAPLLPPHARELADLALADPEAARAVLGRLGPTAMEAMVLDGATPADRAVYEHPAFRARWRAALAEGFAGEGAAYVQDTLFAMRPWQVDLSAVAVPTTVLVGEHDRAHSPDRARTLTPRVPGAVRRVVPGAGGSLLWDRPDLVLDAALGAPDRDALARAAHAATWQVHGRIRTGGGGAVADLPGIRLMASGLGQPQWNNGDVTDPDRVDLGAVRDWYARRGVPWGVRVPAGASWPHGRHLFRKRLMLLDAGALVTQPPVTGLRVRRAAAADLDAVLAVDLAAFGGDAAASRAWLDPLLRSTAVTVALAERDGVPVGTAYVVRSDGEAGPAAGLGGVGVVPAARRRGVAAAVISWLLAGAVDAGARVVHTEPGTDGAARLHARAGFAEVGGLDVYVDLA
;
A
#
# COMPACT_ATOMS: atom_id res chain seq x y z
N MET A 1 2.40 -29.68 15.52
CA MET A 1 1.77 -28.34 15.35
C MET A 1 2.30 -27.43 16.44
N THR A 2 3.41 -26.76 16.18
CA THR A 2 3.99 -25.75 17.05
C THR A 2 3.26 -24.44 16.83
N THR A 3 2.45 -24.03 17.81
CA THR A 3 1.82 -22.72 17.89
C THR A 3 2.89 -21.67 18.17
N THR A 4 3.33 -20.94 17.13
CA THR A 4 4.17 -19.75 17.29
C THR A 4 3.30 -18.61 17.83
N SER A 5 3.69 -18.04 18.97
CA SER A 5 3.06 -16.81 19.48
C SER A 5 3.29 -15.66 18.51
N PRO A 6 2.28 -14.81 18.24
CA PRO A 6 2.44 -13.64 17.40
C PRO A 6 3.56 -12.74 17.96
N GLY A 7 4.57 -12.44 17.12
CA GLY A 7 5.64 -11.48 17.42
C GLY A 7 7.03 -12.05 17.74
N ARG A 8 7.23 -13.37 17.87
CA ARG A 8 8.59 -13.93 18.08
C ARG A 8 9.24 -14.29 16.74
N ALA A 9 10.41 -13.72 16.48
CA ALA A 9 11.20 -14.04 15.28
C ALA A 9 11.61 -15.51 15.25
N GLU A 10 11.44 -16.14 14.09
CA GLU A 10 12.04 -17.44 13.77
C GLU A 10 13.49 -17.21 13.35
N ARG A 11 14.42 -18.00 13.90
CA ARG A 11 15.86 -17.92 13.60
C ARG A 11 16.23 -19.07 12.68
N HIS A 12 17.06 -18.78 11.69
CA HIS A 12 17.50 -19.74 10.69
C HIS A 12 19.02 -19.76 10.61
N ALA A 13 19.56 -20.95 10.37
CA ALA A 13 20.94 -21.18 9.97
C ALA A 13 20.90 -22.07 8.73
N VAL A 14 21.36 -21.52 7.60
CA VAL A 14 21.28 -22.15 6.27
C VAL A 14 22.70 -22.48 5.82
N THR A 15 22.95 -23.75 5.51
CA THR A 15 24.22 -24.16 4.89
C THR A 15 24.10 -24.01 3.38
N LEU A 16 24.98 -23.19 2.79
CA LEU A 16 25.10 -22.97 1.35
C LEU A 16 25.80 -24.15 0.66
N PRO A 17 25.69 -24.28 -0.67
CA PRO A 17 26.35 -25.36 -1.42
C PRO A 17 27.89 -25.41 -1.27
N ASP A 18 28.51 -24.27 -0.97
CA ASP A 18 29.96 -24.15 -0.73
C ASP A 18 30.37 -24.46 0.73
N GLY A 19 29.40 -24.85 1.57
CA GLY A 19 29.62 -25.19 2.97
C GLY A 19 29.58 -24.00 3.94
N ARG A 20 29.50 -22.76 3.46
CA ARG A 20 29.31 -21.58 4.33
C ARG A 20 27.94 -21.64 4.99
N VAL A 21 27.84 -21.15 6.22
CA VAL A 21 26.57 -20.99 6.94
C VAL A 21 26.15 -19.54 6.89
N LEU A 22 24.89 -19.27 6.57
CA LEU A 22 24.26 -17.96 6.73
C LEU A 22 23.21 -18.01 7.85
N THR A 23 23.26 -17.05 8.77
CA THR A 23 22.23 -16.87 9.78
C THR A 23 21.28 -15.74 9.43
N GLY A 24 20.04 -15.87 9.87
CA GLY A 24 19.05 -14.82 9.66
C GLY A 24 17.78 -15.09 10.43
N ARG A 25 16.77 -14.26 10.17
CA ARG A 25 15.50 -14.30 10.87
C ARG A 25 14.33 -13.97 9.93
N THR A 26 13.19 -14.61 10.19
CA THR A 26 11.90 -14.27 9.61
C THR A 26 10.92 -13.81 10.69
N ARG A 27 10.05 -12.85 10.36
CA ARG A 27 9.01 -12.29 11.26
C ARG A 27 7.73 -12.01 10.47
N GLY A 28 6.59 -12.05 11.14
CA GLY A 28 5.28 -11.90 10.51
C GLY A 28 4.65 -13.24 10.09
N PRO A 29 3.54 -13.22 9.36
CA PRO A 29 2.72 -14.40 9.13
C PRO A 29 3.45 -15.35 8.16
N VAL A 30 3.35 -16.66 8.39
CA VAL A 30 4.09 -17.67 7.59
C VAL A 30 3.71 -17.62 6.11
N ASP A 31 2.47 -17.27 5.81
CA ASP A 31 1.89 -17.07 4.47
C ASP A 31 1.94 -15.61 3.99
N GLY A 32 2.64 -14.74 4.73
CA GLY A 32 2.82 -13.34 4.36
C GLY A 32 3.70 -13.14 3.12
N SER A 33 3.48 -12.04 2.42
CA SER A 33 4.33 -11.61 1.30
C SER A 33 5.76 -11.34 1.77
N PRO A 34 6.79 -11.95 1.16
CA PRO A 34 8.16 -11.78 1.62
C PRO A 34 8.66 -10.37 1.36
N VAL A 35 9.32 -9.77 2.33
CA VAL A 35 10.06 -8.51 2.16
C VAL A 35 11.46 -8.69 2.73
N LEU A 36 12.48 -8.54 1.90
CA LEU A 36 13.87 -8.63 2.35
C LEU A 36 14.36 -7.25 2.82
N LEU A 37 14.83 -7.18 4.07
CA LEU A 37 15.55 -6.01 4.58
C LEU A 37 17.06 -6.18 4.44
N VAL A 38 17.67 -5.25 3.72
CA VAL A 38 19.10 -5.06 3.62
C VAL A 38 19.50 -3.89 4.52
N ALA A 39 19.86 -4.23 5.76
CA ALA A 39 20.15 -3.25 6.80
C ALA A 39 21.48 -2.51 6.56
N GLY A 40 21.57 -1.32 7.16
CA GLY A 40 22.71 -0.40 7.04
C GLY A 40 23.97 -0.85 7.78
N ALA A 41 24.89 0.09 7.96
CA ALA A 41 26.25 -0.18 8.39
C ALA A 41 26.31 -0.86 9.77
N GLY A 42 27.07 -1.95 9.83
CA GLY A 42 27.38 -2.66 11.07
C GLY A 42 26.18 -3.28 11.77
N THR A 43 25.07 -3.52 11.08
CA THR A 43 23.87 -4.13 11.68
C THR A 43 23.59 -5.52 11.11
N GLY A 44 23.46 -6.50 12.00
CA GLY A 44 23.03 -7.87 11.69
C GLY A 44 21.50 -8.03 11.63
N SER A 45 21.04 -9.28 11.51
CA SER A 45 19.65 -9.67 11.28
C SER A 45 18.69 -9.36 12.44
N ALA A 46 19.20 -8.89 13.59
CA ALA A 46 18.35 -8.39 14.67
C ALA A 46 17.64 -7.09 14.28
N MET A 47 18.20 -6.32 13.33
CA MET A 47 17.62 -5.07 12.88
C MET A 47 16.38 -5.31 12.04
N VAL A 48 15.29 -4.58 12.32
CA VAL A 48 14.01 -4.69 11.61
C VAL A 48 13.33 -3.31 11.51
N PHE A 49 12.20 -3.25 10.82
CA PHE A 49 11.31 -2.10 10.78
C PHE A 49 9.84 -2.55 10.73
N GLY A 50 8.92 -1.69 11.18
CA GLY A 50 7.47 -1.90 11.03
C GLY A 50 6.91 -3.20 11.61
N GLU A 51 7.44 -3.70 12.74
CA GLU A 51 7.00 -4.96 13.36
C GLU A 51 5.48 -4.98 13.65
N ASP A 52 4.93 -3.84 14.06
CA ASP A 52 3.51 -3.62 14.31
C ASP A 52 2.65 -3.65 13.03
N LEU A 53 3.27 -3.50 11.86
CA LEU A 53 2.62 -3.51 10.55
C LEU A 53 2.72 -4.86 9.83
N LEU A 54 3.48 -5.83 10.35
CA LEU A 54 3.69 -7.11 9.66
C LEU A 54 2.40 -7.92 9.55
N GLU A 55 1.68 -8.16 10.65
CA GLU A 55 0.43 -8.94 10.59
C GLU A 55 -0.70 -8.18 9.87
N PRO A 56 -0.96 -6.89 10.16
CA PRO A 56 -2.02 -6.15 9.49
C PRO A 56 -1.84 -6.02 7.97
N ARG A 57 -0.60 -6.14 7.47
CA ARG A 57 -0.28 -6.04 6.05
C ARG A 57 0.10 -7.38 5.41
N GLY A 58 0.02 -8.48 6.17
CA GLY A 58 0.41 -9.81 5.70
C GLY A 58 1.84 -9.85 5.18
N VAL A 59 2.80 -9.25 5.89
CA VAL A 59 4.21 -9.16 5.48
C VAL A 59 5.06 -10.16 6.24
N ARG A 60 5.81 -10.99 5.51
CA ARG A 60 6.85 -11.86 6.05
C ARG A 60 8.21 -11.18 5.88
N LEU A 61 8.68 -10.50 6.91
CA LEU A 61 9.96 -9.77 6.90
C LEU A 61 11.13 -10.75 7.04
N ILE A 62 12.08 -10.69 6.10
CA ILE A 62 13.31 -11.49 6.06
C ILE A 62 14.51 -10.58 6.36
N THR A 63 15.38 -11.03 7.25
CA THR A 63 16.60 -10.33 7.65
C THR A 63 17.76 -11.32 7.71
N VAL A 64 18.92 -10.97 7.16
CA VAL A 64 20.07 -11.90 7.05
C VAL A 64 21.32 -11.22 7.59
N ASP A 65 22.11 -11.98 8.35
CA ASP A 65 23.46 -11.61 8.71
C ASP A 65 24.35 -11.85 7.49
N ARG A 66 24.90 -10.78 6.92
CA ARG A 66 25.87 -10.90 5.81
C ARG A 66 27.09 -11.74 6.25
N PRO A 67 27.83 -12.36 5.31
CA PRO A 67 29.00 -13.16 5.66
C PRO A 67 29.95 -12.45 6.63
N GLY A 68 30.29 -13.11 7.74
CA GLY A 68 31.11 -12.57 8.83
C GLY A 68 30.36 -11.71 9.87
N MET A 69 29.05 -11.54 9.76
CA MET A 69 28.20 -10.96 10.81
C MET A 69 27.44 -12.05 11.56
N GLY A 70 27.08 -11.79 12.82
CA GLY A 70 26.25 -12.67 13.63
C GLY A 70 26.84 -14.08 13.71
N GLY A 71 26.06 -15.09 13.28
CA GLY A 71 26.50 -16.47 13.17
C GLY A 71 26.90 -16.90 11.75
N SER A 72 26.93 -15.98 10.78
CA SER A 72 27.28 -16.28 9.39
C SER A 72 28.78 -16.48 9.24
N THR A 73 29.16 -17.51 8.46
CA THR A 73 30.55 -17.78 8.09
C THR A 73 31.16 -16.59 7.34
N GLN A 74 32.44 -16.31 7.59
CA GLN A 74 33.17 -15.26 6.89
C GLN A 74 33.41 -15.64 5.42
N ASP A 75 33.27 -14.66 4.52
CA ASP A 75 33.70 -14.76 3.12
C ASP A 75 34.70 -13.63 2.81
N PRO A 76 36.01 -13.90 2.86
CA PRO A 76 37.03 -12.91 2.54
C PRO A 76 37.03 -12.46 1.08
N ALA A 77 36.54 -13.32 0.16
CA ALA A 77 36.50 -13.06 -1.28
C ALA A 77 35.19 -12.38 -1.73
N ARG A 78 34.32 -12.05 -0.77
CA ARG A 78 33.00 -11.48 -1.02
C ARG A 78 33.04 -10.25 -1.91
N THR A 79 32.02 -10.12 -2.75
CA THR A 79 31.72 -8.94 -3.56
C THR A 79 30.28 -8.50 -3.29
N PRO A 80 29.86 -7.29 -3.73
CA PRO A 80 28.45 -6.90 -3.68
C PRO A 80 27.54 -7.91 -4.42
N ALA A 81 27.99 -8.43 -5.56
CA ALA A 81 27.24 -9.43 -6.34
C ALA A 81 27.15 -10.79 -5.63
N SER A 82 28.25 -11.30 -5.05
CA SER A 82 28.18 -12.55 -4.28
C SER A 82 27.32 -12.41 -3.02
N THR A 83 27.36 -11.23 -2.38
CA THR A 83 26.47 -10.92 -1.24
C THR A 83 24.99 -10.96 -1.67
N ALA A 84 24.65 -10.46 -2.87
CA ALA A 84 23.29 -10.58 -3.41
C ALA A 84 22.89 -12.06 -3.62
N GLY A 85 23.81 -12.88 -4.14
CA GLY A 85 23.61 -14.33 -4.26
C GLY A 85 23.35 -15.01 -2.91
N ASP A 86 24.09 -14.62 -1.86
CA ASP A 86 23.91 -15.13 -0.50
C ASP A 86 22.51 -14.80 0.07
N TYR A 87 22.02 -13.57 -0.16
CA TYR A 87 20.65 -13.18 0.21
C TYR A 87 19.58 -14.01 -0.51
N VAL A 88 19.75 -14.26 -1.81
CA VAL A 88 18.83 -15.10 -2.60
C VAL A 88 18.84 -16.53 -2.11
N ALA A 89 20.02 -17.12 -1.88
CA ALA A 89 20.15 -18.48 -1.40
C ALA A 89 19.53 -18.66 -0.01
N PHE A 90 19.75 -17.70 0.89
CA PHE A 90 19.11 -17.70 2.21
C PHE A 90 17.58 -17.62 2.09
N ALA A 91 17.06 -16.67 1.29
CA ALA A 91 15.62 -16.49 1.12
C ALA A 91 14.94 -17.76 0.57
N ALA A 92 15.53 -18.39 -0.46
CA ALA A 92 15.04 -19.64 -1.03
C ALA A 92 15.02 -20.77 0.02
N ALA A 93 16.08 -20.91 0.83
CA ALA A 93 16.17 -21.92 1.87
C ALA A 93 15.14 -21.75 2.99
N VAL A 94 14.63 -20.53 3.22
CA VAL A 94 13.54 -20.26 4.17
C VAL A 94 12.16 -20.20 3.49
N GLY A 95 12.05 -20.65 2.25
CA GLY A 95 10.78 -20.85 1.53
C GLY A 95 10.33 -19.67 0.66
N HIS A 96 11.23 -18.75 0.31
CA HIS A 96 10.91 -17.56 -0.48
C HIS A 96 11.84 -17.42 -1.69
N ASP A 97 11.37 -17.86 -2.85
CA ASP A 97 12.11 -17.74 -4.10
C ASP A 97 12.08 -16.29 -4.62
N ALA A 98 13.20 -15.87 -5.23
CA ALA A 98 13.28 -14.61 -5.95
C ALA A 98 12.43 -14.63 -7.24
N PRO A 99 11.91 -13.49 -7.72
CA PRO A 99 12.14 -12.14 -7.20
C PRO A 99 11.16 -11.72 -6.08
N PHE A 100 11.63 -10.92 -5.11
CA PHE A 100 10.81 -10.40 -4.00
C PHE A 100 11.08 -8.90 -3.72
N PRO A 101 10.18 -8.18 -3.03
CA PRO A 101 10.45 -6.82 -2.60
C PRO A 101 11.71 -6.70 -1.73
N VAL A 102 12.58 -5.75 -2.07
CA VAL A 102 13.80 -5.44 -1.32
C VAL A 102 13.72 -4.02 -0.75
N VAL A 103 13.92 -3.91 0.56
CA VAL A 103 14.10 -2.63 1.27
C VAL A 103 15.54 -2.53 1.70
N ALA A 104 16.25 -1.49 1.27
CA ALA A 104 17.64 -1.27 1.63
C ALA A 104 17.83 0.11 2.26
N ASN A 105 18.54 0.16 3.38
CA ASN A 105 18.74 1.39 4.15
C ASN A 105 20.22 1.76 4.28
N SER A 106 20.52 3.06 4.21
CA SER A 106 21.87 3.58 4.47
C SER A 106 22.91 2.85 3.60
N GLN A 107 24.00 2.35 4.18
CA GLN A 107 25.03 1.56 3.49
C GLN A 107 24.48 0.28 2.81
N GLY A 108 23.34 -0.24 3.28
CA GLY A 108 22.66 -1.37 2.65
C GLY A 108 22.23 -1.09 1.20
N ALA A 109 22.13 0.18 0.79
CA ALA A 109 21.75 0.58 -0.56
C ALA A 109 22.60 -0.09 -1.65
N LEU A 110 23.92 -0.20 -1.46
CA LEU A 110 24.82 -0.88 -2.40
C LEU A 110 24.38 -2.34 -2.65
N PHE A 111 24.10 -3.08 -1.59
CA PHE A 111 23.70 -4.49 -1.69
C PHE A 111 22.26 -4.64 -2.19
N GLY A 112 21.37 -3.71 -1.87
CA GLY A 112 20.02 -3.64 -2.45
C GLY A 112 20.05 -3.39 -3.96
N LEU A 113 20.94 -2.51 -4.43
CA LEU A 113 21.17 -2.28 -5.86
C LEU A 113 21.78 -3.51 -6.53
N ALA A 114 22.74 -4.18 -5.88
CA ALA A 114 23.30 -5.44 -6.39
C ALA A 114 22.24 -6.54 -6.54
N LEU A 115 21.31 -6.66 -5.58
CA LEU A 115 20.16 -7.57 -5.67
C LEU A 115 19.24 -7.22 -6.85
N ALA A 116 18.97 -5.93 -7.08
CA ALA A 116 18.14 -5.50 -8.20
C ALA A 116 18.80 -5.77 -9.56
N VAL A 117 20.12 -5.54 -9.67
CA VAL A 117 20.90 -5.87 -10.89
C VAL A 117 20.93 -7.39 -11.13
N ALA A 118 21.01 -8.18 -10.06
CA ALA A 118 20.97 -9.65 -10.14
C ALA A 118 19.58 -10.21 -10.52
N GLY A 119 18.56 -9.36 -10.70
CA GLY A 119 17.19 -9.78 -10.98
C GLY A 119 16.47 -10.40 -9.77
N ALA A 120 17.02 -10.25 -8.57
CA ALA A 120 16.48 -10.83 -7.35
C ALA A 120 15.38 -9.98 -6.69
N ALA A 121 15.32 -8.69 -7.00
CA ALA A 121 14.29 -7.80 -6.50
C ALA A 121 13.09 -7.80 -7.45
N SER A 122 11.86 -7.87 -6.95
CA SER A 122 10.66 -7.54 -7.76
C SER A 122 10.37 -6.03 -7.74
N ARG A 123 10.87 -5.36 -6.69
CA ARG A 123 10.83 -3.92 -6.47
C ARG A 123 11.95 -3.54 -5.51
N LEU A 124 12.54 -2.36 -5.69
CA LEU A 124 13.57 -1.84 -4.80
C LEU A 124 13.09 -0.57 -4.08
N VAL A 125 13.22 -0.54 -2.77
CA VAL A 125 13.00 0.66 -1.95
C VAL A 125 14.31 1.02 -1.26
N LEU A 126 14.87 2.16 -1.64
CA LEU A 126 16.03 2.74 -0.99
C LEU A 126 15.55 3.75 0.05
N VAL A 127 15.89 3.55 1.33
CA VAL A 127 15.42 4.41 2.44
C VAL A 127 16.60 5.07 3.13
N SER A 128 16.69 6.40 3.05
CA SER A 128 17.86 7.17 3.50
C SER A 128 19.17 6.53 3.01
N PRO A 129 19.30 6.25 1.69
CA PRO A 129 20.46 5.52 1.18
C PRO A 129 21.74 6.32 1.40
N ALA A 130 22.82 5.63 1.74
CA ALA A 130 24.16 6.18 1.59
C ALA A 130 24.56 6.03 0.12
N ASP A 131 25.06 7.12 -0.47
CA ASP A 131 25.52 7.12 -1.85
C ASP A 131 26.99 6.66 -1.97
N GLU A 132 27.47 6.43 -3.19
CA GLU A 132 28.86 6.09 -3.50
C GLU A 132 29.78 7.24 -3.07
N VAL A 133 30.52 7.02 -1.99
CA VAL A 133 31.34 8.06 -1.35
C VAL A 133 32.40 8.62 -2.30
N ALA A 134 33.01 7.75 -3.12
CA ALA A 134 34.04 8.11 -4.08
C ALA A 134 33.50 8.84 -5.33
N HIS A 135 32.18 8.94 -5.51
CA HIS A 135 31.60 9.54 -6.70
C HIS A 135 31.92 11.06 -6.74
N PRO A 136 32.39 11.62 -7.88
CA PRO A 136 32.86 13.01 -7.95
C PRO A 136 31.83 14.07 -7.55
N ALA A 137 30.53 13.80 -7.74
CA ALA A 137 29.45 14.70 -7.31
C ALA A 137 29.01 14.49 -5.85
N VAL A 138 29.36 13.34 -5.24
CA VAL A 138 29.00 13.00 -3.86
C VAL A 138 30.12 13.41 -2.91
N ALA A 139 31.37 13.06 -3.21
CA ALA A 139 32.52 13.31 -2.34
C ALA A 139 32.57 14.76 -1.79
N PRO A 140 32.40 15.83 -2.60
CA PRO A 140 32.45 17.21 -2.10
C PRO A 140 31.36 17.58 -1.11
N LEU A 141 30.27 16.81 -1.04
CA LEU A 141 29.15 17.02 -0.13
C LEU A 141 29.37 16.38 1.24
N LEU A 142 30.40 15.54 1.38
CA LEU A 142 30.67 14.77 2.58
C LEU A 142 31.67 15.48 3.51
N PRO A 143 31.61 15.21 4.82
CA PRO A 143 32.61 15.69 5.76
C PRO A 143 34.05 15.33 5.33
N PRO A 144 35.07 16.15 5.67
CA PRO A 144 36.47 15.88 5.32
C PRO A 144 36.93 14.46 5.68
N HIS A 145 36.62 13.99 6.88
CA HIS A 145 37.03 12.66 7.34
C HIS A 145 36.49 11.51 6.48
N ALA A 146 35.27 11.64 5.92
CA ALA A 146 34.70 10.62 5.05
C ALA A 146 35.39 10.59 3.68
N ARG A 147 35.77 11.77 3.16
CA ARG A 147 36.56 11.90 1.93
C ARG A 147 37.97 11.34 2.10
N GLU A 148 38.65 11.72 3.17
CA GLU A 148 40.00 11.24 3.49
C GLU A 148 40.03 9.72 3.65
N LEU A 149 38.99 9.13 4.26
CA LEU A 149 38.85 7.69 4.37
C LEU A 149 38.60 7.01 3.02
N ALA A 150 37.84 7.63 2.12
CA ALA A 150 37.63 7.12 0.77
C ALA A 150 38.90 7.18 -0.08
N ASP A 151 39.64 8.29 0.00
CA ASP A 151 40.95 8.43 -0.64
C ASP A 151 41.94 7.38 -0.11
N LEU A 152 41.95 7.14 1.21
CA LEU A 152 42.75 6.09 1.82
C LEU A 152 42.30 4.69 1.37
N ALA A 153 41.01 4.42 1.31
CA ALA A 153 40.48 3.13 0.85
C ALA A 153 40.85 2.83 -0.61
N LEU A 154 41.07 3.85 -1.43
CA LEU A 154 41.55 3.72 -2.81
C LEU A 154 43.06 3.53 -2.89
N ALA A 155 43.82 4.33 -2.14
CA ALA A 155 45.29 4.33 -2.21
C ALA A 155 45.92 3.16 -1.45
N ASP A 156 45.41 2.84 -0.25
CA ASP A 156 45.89 1.78 0.63
C ASP A 156 44.72 1.13 1.40
N PRO A 157 44.07 0.12 0.80
CA PRO A 157 42.96 -0.58 1.42
C PRO A 157 43.31 -1.22 2.77
N GLU A 158 44.55 -1.67 3.00
CA GLU A 158 44.95 -2.29 4.27
C GLU A 158 45.07 -1.24 5.38
N ALA A 159 45.64 -0.07 5.08
CA ALA A 159 45.62 1.05 6.01
C ALA A 159 44.18 1.49 6.34
N ALA A 160 43.30 1.56 5.34
CA ALA A 160 41.88 1.86 5.57
C ALA A 160 41.19 0.80 6.44
N ARG A 161 41.50 -0.50 6.26
CA ARG A 161 41.02 -1.57 7.17
C ARG A 161 41.49 -1.33 8.60
N ALA A 162 42.76 -0.99 8.79
CA ALA A 162 43.32 -0.73 10.12
C ALA A 162 42.71 0.51 10.80
N VAL A 163 42.24 1.50 10.04
CA VAL A 163 41.48 2.64 10.58
C VAL A 163 40.06 2.20 10.97
N LEU A 164 39.35 1.55 10.05
CA LEU A 164 37.97 1.10 10.24
C LEU A 164 37.83 0.08 11.37
N GLY A 165 38.81 -0.83 11.51
CA GLY A 165 38.82 -1.88 12.53
C GLY A 165 38.95 -1.37 13.96
N ARG A 166 39.22 -0.08 14.17
CA ARG A 166 39.20 0.55 15.51
C ARG A 166 37.80 0.90 15.96
N LEU A 167 36.84 0.96 15.05
CA LEU A 167 35.45 1.26 15.39
C LEU A 167 34.79 0.00 15.96
N GLY A 168 34.24 0.13 17.17
CA GLY A 168 33.41 -0.90 17.79
C GLY A 168 31.93 -0.52 17.83
N PRO A 169 31.04 -1.44 18.27
CA PRO A 169 29.60 -1.22 18.27
C PRO A 169 29.18 -0.02 19.15
N THR A 170 29.80 0.16 20.32
CA THR A 170 29.52 1.30 21.22
C THR A 170 29.94 2.63 20.58
N ALA A 171 31.08 2.66 19.90
CA ALA A 171 31.58 3.86 19.23
C ALA A 171 30.73 4.20 18.00
N MET A 172 30.27 3.18 17.25
CA MET A 172 29.31 3.35 16.15
C MET A 172 27.99 3.94 16.65
N GLU A 173 27.44 3.43 17.77
CA GLU A 173 26.23 3.98 18.39
C GLU A 173 26.40 5.45 18.76
N ALA A 174 27.51 5.79 19.43
CA ALA A 174 27.81 7.17 19.83
C ALA A 174 27.94 8.10 18.62
N MET A 175 28.70 7.68 17.60
CA MET A 175 28.87 8.44 16.36
C MET A 175 27.54 8.76 15.67
N VAL A 176 26.63 7.78 15.58
CA VAL A 176 25.31 7.97 14.98
C VAL A 176 24.45 8.91 15.82
N LEU A 177 24.45 8.76 17.15
CA LEU A 177 23.70 9.66 18.03
C LEU A 177 24.22 11.10 17.97
N ASP A 178 25.53 11.30 17.97
CA ASP A 178 26.15 12.62 17.91
C ASP A 178 25.85 13.37 16.60
N GLY A 179 25.70 12.64 15.49
CA GLY A 179 25.29 13.18 14.20
C GLY A 179 23.78 13.29 14.00
N ALA A 180 22.96 12.77 14.92
CA ALA A 180 21.51 12.68 14.75
C ALA A 180 20.82 14.05 14.92
N THR A 181 19.84 14.32 14.06
CA THR A 181 18.89 15.42 14.29
C THR A 181 18.04 15.15 15.53
N PRO A 182 17.39 16.17 16.12
CA PRO A 182 16.46 15.94 17.23
C PRO A 182 15.34 14.93 16.90
N ALA A 183 14.86 14.92 15.66
CA ALA A 183 13.85 13.97 15.19
C ALA A 183 14.40 12.53 15.16
N ASP A 184 15.59 12.33 14.58
CA ASP A 184 16.22 11.01 14.50
C ASP A 184 16.61 10.49 15.89
N ARG A 185 17.08 11.39 16.76
CA ARG A 185 17.46 11.05 18.14
C ARG A 185 16.26 10.52 18.93
N ALA A 186 15.06 11.09 18.75
CA ALA A 186 13.86 10.59 19.41
C ALA A 186 13.55 9.13 19.05
N VAL A 187 13.84 8.72 17.81
CA VAL A 187 13.71 7.32 17.37
C VAL A 187 14.84 6.46 17.96
N TYR A 188 16.08 6.90 17.83
CA TYR A 188 17.25 6.11 18.26
C TYR A 188 17.34 5.91 19.77
N GLU A 189 16.90 6.88 20.56
CA GLU A 189 16.92 6.81 22.02
C GLU A 189 15.70 6.08 22.61
N HIS A 190 14.67 5.77 21.79
CA HIS A 190 13.52 5.01 22.25
C HIS A 190 13.97 3.64 22.81
N PRO A 191 13.63 3.26 24.06
CA PRO A 191 14.26 2.12 24.75
C PRO A 191 14.20 0.80 23.98
N ALA A 192 13.04 0.46 23.41
CA ALA A 192 12.85 -0.78 22.65
C ALA A 192 13.64 -0.77 21.33
N PHE A 193 13.76 0.39 20.69
CA PHE A 193 14.55 0.53 19.47
C PHE A 193 16.04 0.40 19.79
N ARG A 194 16.51 1.16 20.78
CA ARG A 194 17.93 1.20 21.18
C ARG A 194 18.44 -0.16 21.60
N ALA A 195 17.66 -0.92 22.38
CA ALA A 195 18.01 -2.27 22.80
C ALA A 195 18.19 -3.22 21.60
N ARG A 196 17.29 -3.14 20.61
CA ARG A 196 17.37 -3.92 19.38
C ARG A 196 18.54 -3.49 18.51
N TRP A 197 18.74 -2.18 18.35
CA TRP A 197 19.84 -1.65 17.55
C TRP A 197 21.20 -2.08 18.13
N ARG A 198 21.37 -2.05 19.46
CA ARG A 198 22.56 -2.61 20.12
C ARG A 198 22.77 -4.10 19.86
N ALA A 199 21.71 -4.90 19.87
CA ALA A 199 21.80 -6.31 19.51
C ALA A 199 22.23 -6.49 18.05
N ALA A 200 21.70 -5.67 17.14
CA ALA A 200 22.10 -5.69 15.73
C ALA A 200 23.55 -5.22 15.52
N LEU A 201 24.02 -4.21 16.27
CA LEU A 201 25.41 -3.78 16.26
C LEU A 201 26.34 -4.88 16.80
N ALA A 202 25.95 -5.57 17.87
CA ALA A 202 26.73 -6.69 18.38
C ALA A 202 26.88 -7.81 17.33
N GLU A 203 25.84 -8.07 16.53
CA GLU A 203 25.92 -9.02 15.41
C GLU A 203 26.80 -8.50 14.27
N GLY A 204 26.63 -7.24 13.84
CA GLY A 204 27.40 -6.69 12.72
C GLY A 204 28.88 -6.46 13.03
N PHE A 205 29.23 -6.29 14.32
CA PHE A 205 30.61 -6.19 14.81
C PHE A 205 31.15 -7.52 15.37
N ALA A 206 30.47 -8.65 15.15
CA ALA A 206 31.02 -9.96 15.44
C ALA A 206 32.37 -10.16 14.70
N GLY A 207 33.26 -10.98 15.25
CA GLY A 207 34.59 -11.23 14.66
C GLY A 207 35.41 -9.94 14.49
N GLU A 208 35.43 -9.07 15.51
CA GLU A 208 36.15 -7.80 15.53
C GLU A 208 35.69 -6.81 14.42
N GLY A 209 34.47 -6.98 13.90
CA GLY A 209 33.91 -6.09 12.89
C GLY A 209 34.49 -6.26 11.48
N ALA A 210 35.15 -7.39 11.19
CA ALA A 210 35.72 -7.65 9.87
C ALA A 210 34.71 -7.48 8.71
N ALA A 211 33.45 -7.91 8.91
CA ALA A 211 32.39 -7.73 7.91
C ALA A 211 31.97 -6.26 7.75
N TYR A 212 31.86 -5.50 8.84
CA TYR A 212 31.63 -4.05 8.79
C TYR A 212 32.74 -3.31 8.05
N VAL A 213 34.00 -3.66 8.33
CA VAL A 213 35.17 -3.09 7.65
C VAL A 213 35.09 -3.35 6.15
N GLN A 214 34.78 -4.58 5.75
CA GLN A 214 34.65 -4.95 4.34
C GLN A 214 33.47 -4.23 3.66
N ASP A 215 32.29 -4.18 4.28
CA ASP A 215 31.12 -3.45 3.78
C ASP A 215 31.46 -1.97 3.57
N THR A 216 32.18 -1.38 4.53
CA THR A 216 32.56 0.03 4.47
C THR A 216 33.60 0.30 3.39
N LEU A 217 34.56 -0.61 3.19
CA LEU A 217 35.47 -0.50 2.04
C LEU A 217 34.75 -0.56 0.69
N PHE A 218 33.66 -1.32 0.56
CA PHE A 218 32.87 -1.28 -0.68
C PHE A 218 32.16 0.06 -0.85
N ALA A 219 31.58 0.60 0.22
CA ALA A 219 30.88 1.88 0.18
C ALA A 219 31.81 3.07 -0.11
N MET A 220 33.06 2.99 0.36
CA MET A 220 34.09 4.04 0.23
C MET A 220 34.79 4.08 -1.13
N ARG A 221 34.59 3.07 -1.99
CA ARG A 221 35.23 2.95 -3.31
C ARG A 221 34.18 3.01 -4.43
N PRO A 222 34.58 3.25 -5.69
CA PRO A 222 33.68 3.11 -6.83
C PRO A 222 32.94 1.78 -6.79
N TRP A 223 31.62 1.84 -6.90
CA TRP A 223 30.80 0.65 -6.79
C TRP A 223 31.02 -0.27 -8.00
N GLN A 224 31.22 -1.55 -7.73
CA GLN A 224 31.33 -2.59 -8.76
C GLN A 224 29.94 -3.11 -9.17
N VAL A 225 28.95 -2.21 -9.23
CA VAL A 225 27.56 -2.50 -9.54
C VAL A 225 27.10 -1.54 -10.62
N ASP A 226 26.70 -2.08 -11.78
CA ASP A 226 26.16 -1.28 -12.87
C ASP A 226 24.72 -0.86 -12.56
N LEU A 227 24.55 0.37 -12.06
CA LEU A 227 23.24 0.91 -11.69
C LEU A 227 22.29 1.05 -12.90
N SER A 228 22.83 1.14 -14.12
CA SER A 228 22.03 1.22 -15.34
C SER A 228 21.35 -0.11 -15.69
N ALA A 229 21.80 -1.23 -15.11
CA ALA A 229 21.21 -2.54 -15.29
C ALA A 229 20.00 -2.81 -14.37
N VAL A 230 19.67 -1.89 -13.45
CA VAL A 230 18.47 -2.01 -12.61
C VAL A 230 17.22 -1.83 -13.47
N ALA A 231 16.45 -2.92 -13.62
CA ALA A 231 15.27 -2.97 -14.50
C ALA A 231 13.92 -2.92 -13.74
N VAL A 232 13.94 -2.86 -12.41
CA VAL A 232 12.74 -2.98 -11.57
C VAL A 232 12.29 -1.63 -11.01
N PRO A 233 10.99 -1.46 -10.69
CA PRO A 233 10.53 -0.21 -10.13
C PRO A 233 11.29 0.12 -8.84
N THR A 234 11.92 1.28 -8.82
CA THR A 234 12.75 1.73 -7.70
C THR A 234 12.18 3.00 -7.08
N THR A 235 11.95 2.97 -5.76
CA THR A 235 11.55 4.16 -4.99
C THR A 235 12.69 4.56 -4.08
N VAL A 236 13.08 5.84 -4.13
CA VAL A 236 14.09 6.42 -3.24
C VAL A 236 13.39 7.34 -2.24
N LEU A 237 13.30 6.90 -0.99
CA LEU A 237 12.71 7.64 0.12
C LEU A 237 13.81 8.31 0.93
N VAL A 238 13.73 9.63 1.08
CA VAL A 238 14.70 10.43 1.86
C VAL A 238 13.98 11.42 2.75
N GLY A 239 14.47 11.60 3.98
CA GLY A 239 13.97 12.65 4.87
C GLY A 239 14.39 14.03 4.37
N GLU A 240 13.54 15.04 4.54
CA GLU A 240 13.87 16.43 4.25
C GLU A 240 15.11 16.92 5.03
N HIS A 241 15.26 16.43 6.26
CA HIS A 241 16.32 16.81 7.18
C HIS A 241 17.48 15.81 7.22
N ASP A 242 17.43 14.73 6.43
CA ASP A 242 18.55 13.79 6.33
C ASP A 242 19.72 14.44 5.59
N ARG A 243 20.75 14.83 6.34
CA ARG A 243 22.00 15.36 5.80
C ARG A 243 23.19 14.43 6.02
N ALA A 244 22.99 13.36 6.77
CA ALA A 244 24.06 12.43 7.15
C ALA A 244 24.25 11.35 6.10
N HIS A 245 23.16 10.70 5.67
CA HIS A 245 23.23 9.59 4.72
C HIS A 245 23.14 10.06 3.27
N SER A 246 22.22 11.00 3.04
CA SER A 246 21.91 11.55 1.72
C SER A 246 22.03 13.08 1.77
N PRO A 247 23.23 13.67 1.80
CA PRO A 247 23.43 15.12 1.96
C PRO A 247 22.77 15.96 0.85
N ASP A 248 22.64 15.42 -0.36
CA ASP A 248 21.87 16.04 -1.44
C ASP A 248 20.43 15.52 -1.55
N ARG A 249 19.96 14.74 -0.58
CA ARG A 249 18.69 14.02 -0.57
C ARG A 249 18.56 13.08 -1.77
N ALA A 250 19.61 12.31 -2.05
CA ALA A 250 19.71 11.34 -3.14
C ALA A 250 19.49 11.93 -4.54
N ARG A 251 19.76 13.23 -4.74
CA ARG A 251 19.65 13.88 -6.06
C ARG A 251 20.65 13.32 -7.06
N THR A 252 21.82 12.89 -6.59
CA THR A 252 22.90 12.29 -7.41
C THR A 252 22.68 10.80 -7.65
N LEU A 253 22.19 10.04 -6.66
CA LEU A 253 21.89 8.61 -6.80
C LEU A 253 20.74 8.33 -7.76
N THR A 254 19.59 9.00 -7.55
CA THR A 254 18.34 8.71 -8.28
C THR A 254 18.52 8.61 -9.80
N PRO A 255 19.13 9.59 -10.51
CA PRO A 255 19.19 9.54 -11.98
C PRO A 255 20.12 8.46 -12.54
N ARG A 256 20.98 7.84 -11.71
CA ARG A 256 21.82 6.72 -12.13
C ARG A 256 21.08 5.38 -12.17
N VAL A 257 19.87 5.34 -11.61
CA VAL A 257 18.99 4.16 -11.60
C VAL A 257 17.80 4.41 -12.56
N PRO A 258 17.67 3.66 -13.66
CA PRO A 258 16.59 3.86 -14.62
C PRO A 258 15.21 3.79 -13.98
N GLY A 259 14.36 4.78 -14.27
CA GLY A 259 12.98 4.84 -13.79
C GLY A 259 12.82 5.03 -12.28
N ALA A 260 13.90 5.27 -11.52
CA ALA A 260 13.81 5.49 -10.09
C ALA A 260 13.04 6.78 -9.76
N VAL A 261 12.12 6.68 -8.81
CA VAL A 261 11.31 7.80 -8.34
C VAL A 261 11.77 8.22 -6.95
N ARG A 262 12.29 9.45 -6.84
CA ARG A 262 12.69 10.06 -5.57
C ARG A 262 11.51 10.74 -4.90
N ARG A 263 11.30 10.46 -3.61
CA ARG A 263 10.33 11.14 -2.75
C ARG A 263 11.03 11.68 -1.51
N VAL A 264 10.93 12.99 -1.32
CA VAL A 264 11.40 13.67 -0.11
C VAL A 264 10.23 13.70 0.88
N VAL A 265 10.42 13.16 2.08
CA VAL A 265 9.40 13.12 3.14
C VAL A 265 9.56 14.37 4.01
N PRO A 266 8.58 15.30 3.99
CA PRO A 266 8.66 16.55 4.75
C PRO A 266 8.83 16.29 6.25
N GLY A 267 9.67 17.08 6.91
CA GLY A 267 9.92 17.00 8.36
C GLY A 267 10.76 15.80 8.83
N ALA A 268 10.87 14.73 8.05
CA ALA A 268 11.59 13.51 8.44
C ALA A 268 13.12 13.66 8.33
N GLY A 269 13.85 12.93 9.17
CA GLY A 269 15.32 12.84 9.17
C GLY A 269 15.86 11.53 8.57
N GLY A 270 17.08 11.16 8.94
CA GLY A 270 17.75 9.94 8.46
C GLY A 270 17.16 8.63 9.00
N SER A 271 16.45 8.66 10.14
CA SER A 271 15.79 7.49 10.75
C SER A 271 14.49 7.09 10.05
N LEU A 272 14.25 7.58 8.83
CA LEU A 272 13.01 7.43 8.06
C LEU A 272 12.47 5.99 7.98
N LEU A 273 13.36 4.99 7.93
CA LEU A 273 12.98 3.56 7.91
C LEU A 273 12.10 3.17 9.10
N TRP A 274 12.37 3.77 10.27
CA TRP A 274 11.71 3.45 11.53
C TRP A 274 10.70 4.50 11.96
N ASP A 275 10.88 5.74 11.51
CA ASP A 275 9.92 6.83 11.74
C ASP A 275 8.65 6.64 10.89
N ARG A 276 8.80 6.24 9.62
CA ARG A 276 7.69 6.07 8.66
C ARG A 276 7.70 4.68 7.99
N PRO A 277 7.61 3.59 8.78
CA PRO A 277 7.60 2.23 8.24
C PRO A 277 6.38 1.94 7.35
N ASP A 278 5.29 2.71 7.54
CA ASP A 278 4.10 2.69 6.70
C ASP A 278 4.42 3.03 5.24
N LEU A 279 5.14 4.13 5.02
CA LEU A 279 5.53 4.58 3.67
C LEU A 279 6.50 3.61 3.01
N VAL A 280 7.39 3.00 3.81
CA VAL A 280 8.37 2.03 3.32
C VAL A 280 7.68 0.74 2.88
N LEU A 281 6.76 0.20 3.69
CA LEU A 281 6.00 -0.98 3.32
C LEU A 281 5.06 -0.72 2.15
N ASP A 282 4.41 0.45 2.07
CA ASP A 282 3.60 0.84 0.90
C ASP A 282 4.47 0.89 -0.37
N ALA A 283 5.69 1.41 -0.27
CA ALA A 283 6.61 1.42 -1.40
C ALA A 283 7.06 -0.01 -1.78
N ALA A 284 7.31 -0.90 -0.80
CA ALA A 284 7.83 -2.25 -1.03
C ALA A 284 6.76 -3.19 -1.61
N LEU A 285 5.56 -3.17 -1.03
CA LEU A 285 4.41 -3.95 -1.50
C LEU A 285 3.85 -3.39 -2.83
N GLY A 286 4.23 -2.15 -3.17
CA GLY A 286 3.59 -1.37 -4.21
C GLY A 286 2.38 -0.63 -3.65
N ALA A 287 2.04 0.53 -4.23
CA ALA A 287 0.78 1.19 -3.89
C ALA A 287 -0.35 0.17 -4.05
N PRO A 288 -1.31 0.08 -3.09
CA PRO A 288 -2.42 -0.84 -3.22
C PRO A 288 -3.06 -0.61 -4.59
N ASP A 289 -3.29 -1.69 -5.33
CA ASP A 289 -3.97 -1.62 -6.63
C ASP A 289 -5.31 -0.89 -6.39
N ARG A 290 -5.35 0.39 -6.75
CA ARG A 290 -6.51 1.25 -6.47
C ARG A 290 -7.71 0.78 -7.24
N ASP A 291 -7.49 0.14 -8.39
CA ASP A 291 -8.55 -0.44 -9.19
C ASP A 291 -9.09 -1.67 -8.47
N ALA A 292 -8.24 -2.56 -7.96
CA ALA A 292 -8.68 -3.69 -7.13
C ALA A 292 -9.39 -3.24 -5.84
N LEU A 293 -8.85 -2.24 -5.14
CA LEU A 293 -9.43 -1.69 -3.92
C LEU A 293 -10.83 -1.11 -4.20
N ALA A 294 -10.97 -0.33 -5.28
CA ALA A 294 -12.25 0.22 -5.67
C ALA A 294 -13.25 -0.88 -6.09
N ARG A 295 -12.82 -1.89 -6.86
CA ARG A 295 -13.66 -3.04 -7.22
C ARG A 295 -14.12 -3.84 -5.99
N ALA A 296 -13.23 -4.06 -5.02
CA ALA A 296 -13.56 -4.77 -3.79
C ALA A 296 -14.57 -3.99 -2.93
N ALA A 297 -14.37 -2.67 -2.76
CA ALA A 297 -15.30 -1.79 -2.06
C ALA A 297 -16.66 -1.74 -2.76
N HIS A 298 -16.64 -1.68 -4.10
CA HIS A 298 -17.81 -1.70 -4.96
C HIS A 298 -18.64 -2.99 -4.81
N ALA A 299 -18.00 -4.15 -4.94
CA ALA A 299 -18.65 -5.44 -4.76
C ALA A 299 -19.26 -5.60 -3.35
N ALA A 300 -18.53 -5.18 -2.31
CA ALA A 300 -19.01 -5.22 -0.93
C ALA A 300 -20.24 -4.32 -0.72
N THR A 301 -20.23 -3.10 -1.28
CA THR A 301 -21.39 -2.19 -1.26
C THR A 301 -22.62 -2.81 -1.93
N TRP A 302 -22.43 -3.46 -3.08
CA TRP A 302 -23.54 -4.11 -3.76
C TRP A 302 -24.08 -5.30 -2.97
N GLN A 303 -23.25 -6.13 -2.36
CA GLN A 303 -23.73 -7.17 -1.45
C GLN A 303 -24.55 -6.61 -0.26
N VAL A 304 -24.21 -5.43 0.28
CA VAL A 304 -25.05 -4.79 1.31
C VAL A 304 -26.45 -4.52 0.77
N HIS A 305 -26.59 -4.03 -0.47
CA HIS A 305 -27.89 -3.86 -1.11
C HIS A 305 -28.69 -5.17 -1.24
N GLY A 306 -28.03 -6.32 -1.45
CA GLY A 306 -28.70 -7.63 -1.43
C GLY A 306 -29.16 -8.01 -0.02
N ARG A 307 -28.31 -7.83 0.99
CA ARG A 307 -28.58 -8.19 2.39
C ARG A 307 -29.73 -7.40 2.99
N ILE A 308 -29.83 -6.10 2.72
CA ILE A 308 -30.93 -5.27 3.24
C ILE A 308 -32.29 -5.60 2.60
N ARG A 309 -32.31 -6.44 1.54
CA ARG A 309 -33.52 -6.84 0.79
C ARG A 309 -33.88 -8.31 0.96
N THR A 310 -33.27 -9.03 1.91
CA THR A 310 -33.55 -10.46 2.12
C THR A 310 -35.03 -10.78 2.33
N GLY A 311 -35.77 -9.91 3.02
CA GLY A 311 -37.23 -10.05 3.19
C GLY A 311 -38.06 -9.88 1.90
N GLY A 312 -37.47 -9.33 0.84
CA GLY A 312 -38.09 -9.12 -0.48
C GLY A 312 -37.45 -9.93 -1.61
N GLY A 313 -36.78 -11.04 -1.29
CA GLY A 313 -36.11 -11.90 -2.29
C GLY A 313 -34.66 -11.51 -2.60
N GLY A 314 -34.11 -10.51 -1.91
CA GLY A 314 -32.69 -10.15 -1.99
C GLY A 314 -31.77 -11.23 -1.45
N ALA A 315 -30.59 -11.36 -2.03
CA ALA A 315 -29.62 -12.38 -1.64
C ALA A 315 -28.20 -12.01 -2.05
N VAL A 316 -27.21 -12.66 -1.44
CA VAL A 316 -25.80 -12.56 -1.80
C VAL A 316 -25.13 -13.94 -1.78
N ALA A 317 -24.01 -14.06 -2.47
CA ALA A 317 -23.10 -15.20 -2.35
C ALA A 317 -21.68 -14.79 -2.74
N ASP A 318 -20.71 -15.55 -2.24
CA ASP A 318 -19.32 -15.47 -2.67
C ASP A 318 -18.99 -16.82 -3.33
N LEU A 319 -18.67 -16.80 -4.62
CA LEU A 319 -18.19 -17.95 -5.38
C LEU A 319 -16.73 -17.67 -5.80
N PRO A 320 -15.94 -18.70 -6.16
CA PRO A 320 -14.60 -18.49 -6.67
C PRO A 320 -14.57 -17.45 -7.79
N GLY A 321 -13.76 -16.40 -7.62
CA GLY A 321 -13.59 -15.32 -8.60
C GLY A 321 -14.77 -14.36 -8.78
N ILE A 322 -15.89 -14.51 -8.06
CA ILE A 322 -17.06 -13.64 -8.25
C ILE A 322 -17.94 -13.47 -7.00
N ARG A 323 -18.39 -12.24 -6.74
CA ARG A 323 -19.32 -11.90 -5.65
C ARG A 323 -20.69 -11.59 -6.23
N LEU A 324 -21.71 -12.30 -5.78
CA LEU A 324 -23.06 -12.19 -6.31
C LEU A 324 -23.96 -11.36 -5.41
N MET A 325 -24.84 -10.59 -6.04
CA MET A 325 -25.97 -9.93 -5.40
C MET A 325 -27.22 -10.02 -6.28
N ALA A 326 -28.34 -10.30 -5.63
CA ALA A 326 -29.69 -10.10 -6.16
C ALA A 326 -30.46 -9.16 -5.22
N SER A 327 -31.21 -8.24 -5.80
CA SER A 327 -32.14 -7.36 -5.08
C SER A 327 -33.50 -8.00 -4.82
N GLY A 328 -33.88 -9.04 -5.58
CA GLY A 328 -35.22 -9.60 -5.63
C GLY A 328 -36.17 -8.87 -6.58
N LEU A 329 -35.70 -7.80 -7.22
CA LEU A 329 -36.48 -6.95 -8.12
C LEU A 329 -36.18 -7.30 -9.59
N GLY A 330 -37.16 -7.03 -10.47
CA GLY A 330 -37.12 -7.37 -11.89
C GLY A 330 -36.21 -6.47 -12.75
N GLN A 331 -35.57 -5.46 -12.16
CA GLN A 331 -34.70 -4.53 -12.87
C GLN A 331 -33.28 -5.12 -12.99
N PRO A 332 -32.77 -5.39 -14.20
CA PRO A 332 -31.48 -6.08 -14.40
C PRO A 332 -30.29 -5.34 -13.80
N GLN A 333 -30.31 -4.01 -13.78
CA GLN A 333 -29.24 -3.19 -13.20
C GLN A 333 -29.11 -3.32 -11.68
N TRP A 334 -30.06 -3.98 -11.01
CA TRP A 334 -30.08 -4.19 -9.56
C TRP A 334 -29.72 -5.62 -9.16
N ASN A 335 -29.26 -6.45 -10.09
CA ASN A 335 -28.82 -7.82 -9.83
C ASN A 335 -27.52 -8.09 -10.61
N ASN A 336 -26.44 -8.40 -9.91
CA ASN A 336 -25.13 -8.49 -10.56
C ASN A 336 -24.16 -9.45 -9.87
N GLY A 337 -23.24 -10.00 -10.67
CA GLY A 337 -22.00 -10.59 -10.18
C GLY A 337 -20.81 -9.65 -10.40
N ASP A 338 -20.05 -9.35 -9.35
CA ASP A 338 -18.80 -8.60 -9.42
C ASP A 338 -17.62 -9.57 -9.50
N VAL A 339 -16.97 -9.62 -10.66
CA VAL A 339 -15.83 -10.52 -10.90
C VAL A 339 -14.58 -9.92 -10.25
N THR A 340 -13.96 -10.71 -9.38
CA THR A 340 -12.67 -10.40 -8.75
C THR A 340 -11.51 -11.10 -9.44
N ASP A 341 -11.74 -12.31 -9.95
CA ASP A 341 -10.76 -13.10 -10.69
C ASP A 341 -11.49 -13.88 -11.82
N PRO A 342 -11.39 -13.41 -13.08
CA PRO A 342 -12.06 -14.01 -14.23
C PRO A 342 -11.76 -15.50 -14.42
N ASP A 343 -10.52 -15.94 -14.16
CA ASP A 343 -10.06 -17.30 -14.45
C ASP A 343 -10.64 -18.34 -13.49
N ARG A 344 -11.21 -17.88 -12.36
CA ARG A 344 -11.79 -18.73 -11.32
C ARG A 344 -13.30 -18.83 -11.39
N VAL A 345 -13.96 -18.07 -12.27
CA VAL A 345 -15.42 -18.00 -12.30
C VAL A 345 -16.01 -19.26 -12.93
N ASP A 346 -16.76 -20.02 -12.12
CA ASP A 346 -17.69 -21.04 -12.62
C ASP A 346 -19.02 -20.37 -13.00
N LEU A 347 -19.18 -20.05 -14.29
CA LEU A 347 -20.39 -19.42 -14.79
C LEU A 347 -21.63 -20.32 -14.68
N GLY A 348 -21.46 -21.66 -14.67
CA GLY A 348 -22.55 -22.61 -14.42
C GLY A 348 -23.14 -22.44 -13.03
N ALA A 349 -22.27 -22.39 -12.01
CA ALA A 349 -22.69 -22.14 -10.63
C ALA A 349 -23.38 -20.77 -10.45
N VAL A 350 -22.91 -19.74 -11.18
CA VAL A 350 -23.55 -18.41 -11.18
C VAL A 350 -24.95 -18.46 -11.79
N ARG A 351 -25.10 -19.13 -12.95
CA ARG A 351 -26.41 -19.31 -13.62
C ARG A 351 -27.40 -20.02 -12.71
N ASP A 352 -27.00 -21.13 -12.10
CA ASP A 352 -27.85 -21.88 -11.18
C ASP A 352 -28.28 -21.03 -9.98
N TRP A 353 -27.38 -20.18 -9.48
CA TRP A 353 -27.68 -19.29 -8.37
C TRP A 353 -28.75 -18.25 -8.73
N TYR A 354 -28.68 -17.63 -9.91
CA TYR A 354 -29.70 -16.68 -10.36
C TYR A 354 -30.99 -17.34 -10.84
N ALA A 355 -30.92 -18.52 -11.46
CA ALA A 355 -32.10 -19.27 -11.92
C ALA A 355 -33.05 -19.58 -10.76
N ARG A 356 -32.53 -19.97 -9.59
CA ARG A 356 -33.34 -20.19 -8.37
C ARG A 356 -34.05 -18.95 -7.84
N ARG A 357 -33.63 -17.75 -8.28
CA ARG A 357 -34.16 -16.46 -7.81
C ARG A 357 -35.09 -15.80 -8.82
N GLY A 358 -35.09 -16.24 -10.08
CA GLY A 358 -36.01 -15.74 -11.10
C GLY A 358 -35.86 -14.26 -11.43
N VAL A 359 -34.67 -13.67 -11.24
CA VAL A 359 -34.39 -12.26 -11.55
C VAL A 359 -33.41 -12.15 -12.72
N PRO A 360 -33.54 -11.12 -13.58
CA PRO A 360 -32.55 -10.86 -14.62
C PRO A 360 -31.27 -10.32 -13.99
N TRP A 361 -30.11 -10.64 -14.57
CA TRP A 361 -28.80 -10.32 -14.01
C TRP A 361 -27.75 -10.10 -15.10
N GLY A 362 -26.63 -9.50 -14.70
CA GLY A 362 -25.41 -9.38 -15.50
C GLY A 362 -24.16 -9.53 -14.64
N VAL A 363 -22.98 -9.43 -15.26
CA VAL A 363 -21.70 -9.40 -14.52
C VAL A 363 -20.92 -8.13 -14.82
N ARG A 364 -20.10 -7.74 -13.85
CA ARG A 364 -19.22 -6.59 -13.91
C ARG A 364 -17.80 -7.11 -13.78
N VAL A 365 -17.06 -6.99 -14.86
CA VAL A 365 -15.72 -7.56 -15.04
C VAL A 365 -14.68 -6.44 -14.95
N PRO A 366 -13.50 -6.66 -14.33
CA PRO A 366 -12.43 -5.66 -14.34
C PRO A 366 -12.17 -5.18 -15.77
N ALA A 367 -12.15 -3.86 -15.99
CA ALA A 367 -12.00 -3.29 -17.32
C ALA A 367 -10.73 -3.80 -18.01
N GLY A 368 -10.88 -4.33 -19.23
CA GLY A 368 -9.76 -4.86 -20.02
C GLY A 368 -9.29 -6.26 -19.64
N ALA A 369 -9.91 -6.92 -18.65
CA ALA A 369 -9.67 -8.33 -18.40
C ALA A 369 -10.27 -9.21 -19.51
N SER A 370 -9.66 -10.37 -19.75
CA SER A 370 -10.20 -11.36 -20.68
C SER A 370 -11.51 -11.92 -20.13
N TRP A 371 -12.58 -11.86 -20.93
CA TRP A 371 -13.89 -12.40 -20.57
C TRP A 371 -14.64 -12.88 -21.82
N PRO A 372 -14.63 -14.20 -22.10
CA PRO A 372 -15.20 -14.75 -23.33
C PRO A 372 -16.72 -15.03 -23.24
N HIS A 373 -17.41 -14.55 -22.20
CA HIS A 373 -18.81 -14.90 -21.93
C HIS A 373 -19.77 -13.73 -22.09
N GLY A 374 -20.92 -14.01 -22.70
CA GLY A 374 -22.01 -13.04 -22.87
C GLY A 374 -21.65 -11.87 -23.79
N ARG A 375 -22.49 -10.85 -23.76
CA ARG A 375 -22.36 -9.65 -24.60
C ARG A 375 -21.93 -8.45 -23.74
N HIS A 376 -20.84 -7.80 -24.14
CA HIS A 376 -20.43 -6.51 -23.56
C HIS A 376 -21.49 -5.46 -23.85
N LEU A 377 -21.97 -4.78 -22.80
CA LEU A 377 -23.00 -3.77 -22.90
C LEU A 377 -22.38 -2.36 -22.89
N PHE A 378 -21.57 -2.05 -21.88
CA PHE A 378 -20.83 -0.79 -21.76
C PHE A 378 -19.76 -0.90 -20.67
N ARG A 379 -18.85 0.09 -20.65
CA ARG A 379 -17.92 0.29 -19.53
C ARG A 379 -18.50 1.24 -18.50
N LYS A 380 -18.63 0.76 -17.27
CA LYS A 380 -18.98 1.55 -16.10
C LYS A 380 -17.72 2.21 -15.55
N ARG A 381 -17.80 3.53 -15.32
CA ARG A 381 -16.73 4.30 -14.66
C ARG A 381 -16.76 4.07 -13.16
N LEU A 382 -15.59 4.10 -12.55
CA LEU A 382 -15.42 3.98 -11.11
C LEU A 382 -14.48 5.08 -10.63
N MET A 383 -14.80 5.67 -9.49
CA MET A 383 -13.94 6.64 -8.82
C MET A 383 -13.72 6.24 -7.38
N LEU A 384 -12.54 6.54 -6.85
CA LEU A 384 -12.14 6.25 -5.47
C LEU A 384 -11.64 7.52 -4.77
N LEU A 385 -12.07 7.70 -3.53
CA LEU A 385 -11.65 8.75 -2.61
C LEU A 385 -11.01 8.10 -1.39
N ASP A 386 -9.78 8.49 -1.04
CA ASP A 386 -9.21 8.20 0.28
C ASP A 386 -9.75 9.20 1.30
N ALA A 387 -10.05 8.74 2.51
CA ALA A 387 -10.61 9.60 3.57
C ALA A 387 -9.76 10.85 3.84
N GLY A 388 -8.43 10.72 3.81
CA GLY A 388 -7.50 11.83 4.00
C GLY A 388 -7.46 12.85 2.85
N ALA A 389 -8.07 12.54 1.70
CA ALA A 389 -8.15 13.42 0.54
C ALA A 389 -9.52 14.13 0.42
N LEU A 390 -10.44 13.93 1.37
CA LEU A 390 -11.78 14.52 1.33
C LEU A 390 -11.71 16.05 1.35
N VAL A 391 -12.33 16.68 0.35
CA VAL A 391 -12.53 18.13 0.29
C VAL A 391 -13.99 18.47 0.51
N THR A 392 -14.32 18.98 1.69
CA THR A 392 -15.69 19.42 2.02
C THR A 392 -16.04 20.72 1.31
N GLN A 393 -17.32 20.89 0.99
CA GLN A 393 -17.84 22.03 0.25
C GLN A 393 -18.51 23.02 1.21
N PRO A 394 -18.47 24.33 0.93
CA PRO A 394 -19.07 25.32 1.82
C PRO A 394 -20.59 25.13 1.93
N PRO A 395 -21.19 25.51 3.07
CA PRO A 395 -22.64 25.48 3.24
C PRO A 395 -23.37 26.32 2.18
N VAL A 396 -24.54 25.87 1.75
CA VAL A 396 -25.41 26.61 0.84
C VAL A 396 -26.49 27.34 1.65
N THR A 397 -26.57 28.66 1.50
CA THR A 397 -27.55 29.47 2.22
C THR A 397 -28.98 28.99 1.98
N GLY A 398 -29.74 28.79 3.05
CA GLY A 398 -31.13 28.31 3.01
C GLY A 398 -31.29 26.82 2.72
N LEU A 399 -30.19 26.05 2.61
CA LEU A 399 -30.22 24.61 2.42
C LEU A 399 -29.94 23.89 3.73
N ARG A 400 -30.82 22.98 4.12
CA ARG A 400 -30.61 22.04 5.23
C ARG A 400 -30.40 20.65 4.67
N VAL A 401 -29.30 19.99 5.03
CA VAL A 401 -29.06 18.57 4.73
C VAL A 401 -29.18 17.79 6.03
N ARG A 402 -29.97 16.71 6.03
CA ARG A 402 -30.19 15.84 7.19
C ARG A 402 -30.28 14.38 6.76
N ARG A 403 -30.14 13.48 7.73
CA ARG A 403 -30.52 12.06 7.54
C ARG A 403 -32.02 11.96 7.32
N ALA A 404 -32.43 11.23 6.29
CA ALA A 404 -33.81 10.86 6.04
C ALA A 404 -34.21 9.66 6.90
N ALA A 405 -35.42 9.69 7.45
CA ALA A 405 -36.05 8.59 8.18
C ALA A 405 -37.03 7.82 7.29
N ALA A 406 -37.52 6.67 7.73
CA ALA A 406 -38.51 5.88 6.99
C ALA A 406 -39.79 6.68 6.63
N ALA A 407 -40.17 7.66 7.46
CA ALA A 407 -41.31 8.55 7.19
C ALA A 407 -41.05 9.53 6.03
N ASP A 408 -39.79 9.77 5.66
CA ASP A 408 -39.41 10.65 4.54
C ASP A 408 -39.43 9.94 3.18
N LEU A 409 -39.87 8.67 3.10
CA LEU A 409 -39.83 7.87 1.86
C LEU A 409 -40.51 8.58 0.69
N ASP A 410 -41.67 9.18 0.91
CA ASP A 410 -42.40 9.86 -0.17
C ASP A 410 -41.65 11.11 -0.66
N ALA A 411 -40.99 11.84 0.24
CA ALA A 411 -40.17 13.00 -0.11
C ALA A 411 -38.91 12.59 -0.89
N VAL A 412 -38.22 11.54 -0.45
CA VAL A 412 -37.03 11.00 -1.14
C VAL A 412 -37.43 10.47 -2.52
N LEU A 413 -38.53 9.71 -2.62
CA LEU A 413 -39.06 9.19 -3.88
C LEU A 413 -39.43 10.30 -4.85
N ALA A 414 -40.07 11.37 -4.38
CA ALA A 414 -40.42 12.51 -5.23
C ALA A 414 -39.18 13.20 -5.82
N VAL A 415 -38.12 13.37 -5.01
CA VAL A 415 -36.84 13.93 -5.49
C VAL A 415 -36.15 12.98 -6.48
N ASP A 416 -36.12 11.67 -6.19
CA ASP A 416 -35.53 10.64 -7.04
C ASP A 416 -36.19 10.60 -8.43
N LEU A 417 -37.52 10.50 -8.47
CA LEU A 417 -38.29 10.51 -9.72
C LEU A 417 -38.13 11.82 -10.49
N ALA A 418 -38.07 12.97 -9.81
CA ALA A 418 -37.83 14.24 -10.48
C ALA A 418 -36.39 14.36 -11.03
N ALA A 419 -35.42 13.69 -10.41
CA ALA A 419 -34.03 13.73 -10.83
C ALA A 419 -33.73 12.73 -11.97
N PHE A 420 -34.27 11.52 -11.89
CA PHE A 420 -33.91 10.38 -12.74
C PHE A 420 -35.05 9.84 -13.61
N GLY A 421 -36.31 10.21 -13.33
CA GLY A 421 -37.49 9.58 -13.93
C GLY A 421 -37.70 8.15 -13.42
N GLY A 422 -38.42 7.34 -14.19
CA GLY A 422 -38.61 5.91 -13.91
C GLY A 422 -39.99 5.56 -13.36
N ASP A 423 -40.14 4.29 -12.97
CA ASP A 423 -41.38 3.75 -12.41
C ASP A 423 -41.44 3.96 -10.90
N ALA A 424 -42.53 4.55 -10.41
CA ALA A 424 -42.67 4.91 -9.01
C ALA A 424 -42.70 3.69 -8.09
N ALA A 425 -43.31 2.58 -8.50
CA ALA A 425 -43.37 1.37 -7.68
C ALA A 425 -41.98 0.72 -7.55
N ALA A 426 -41.24 0.62 -8.66
CA ALA A 426 -39.87 0.12 -8.67
C ALA A 426 -38.92 1.02 -7.85
N SER A 427 -38.96 2.34 -8.04
CA SER A 427 -38.15 3.27 -7.24
C SER A 427 -38.51 3.19 -5.76
N ARG A 428 -39.79 3.07 -5.40
CA ARG A 428 -40.21 2.89 -4.00
C ARG A 428 -39.65 1.60 -3.41
N ALA A 429 -39.74 0.48 -4.14
CA ALA A 429 -39.19 -0.81 -3.72
C ALA A 429 -37.66 -0.78 -3.57
N TRP A 430 -36.97 0.04 -4.38
CA TRP A 430 -35.54 0.29 -4.22
C TRP A 430 -35.22 1.14 -2.99
N LEU A 431 -35.94 2.24 -2.76
CA LEU A 431 -35.60 3.24 -1.75
C LEU A 431 -36.02 2.86 -0.31
N ASP A 432 -37.16 2.19 -0.12
CA ASP A 432 -37.66 1.87 1.23
C ASP A 432 -36.66 1.07 2.09
N PRO A 433 -36.02 -0.01 1.59
CA PRO A 433 -35.01 -0.73 2.35
C PRO A 433 -33.78 0.12 2.73
N LEU A 434 -33.45 1.15 1.95
CA LEU A 434 -32.32 2.05 2.25
C LEU A 434 -32.61 2.88 3.51
N LEU A 435 -33.83 3.43 3.61
CA LEU A 435 -34.26 4.27 4.73
C LEU A 435 -34.44 3.50 6.04
N ARG A 436 -34.63 2.18 5.96
CA ARG A 436 -34.79 1.28 7.11
C ARG A 436 -33.48 0.65 7.58
N SER A 437 -32.42 0.77 6.81
CA SER A 437 -31.15 0.13 7.11
C SER A 437 -30.27 0.98 8.03
N THR A 438 -29.58 0.33 8.96
CA THR A 438 -28.50 0.95 9.73
C THR A 438 -27.19 1.02 8.94
N ALA A 439 -27.04 0.21 7.88
CA ALA A 439 -25.87 0.21 7.01
C ALA A 439 -25.92 1.33 5.95
N VAL A 440 -27.06 2.00 5.78
CA VAL A 440 -27.24 3.05 4.78
C VAL A 440 -27.61 4.37 5.46
N THR A 441 -26.94 5.43 5.06
CA THR A 441 -27.33 6.79 5.40
C THR A 441 -27.90 7.45 4.14
N VAL A 442 -29.20 7.72 4.16
CA VAL A 442 -29.87 8.50 3.11
C VAL A 442 -29.91 9.95 3.55
N ALA A 443 -29.48 10.86 2.68
CA ALA A 443 -29.57 12.30 2.89
C ALA A 443 -30.83 12.86 2.21
N LEU A 444 -31.50 13.77 2.89
CA LEU A 444 -32.52 14.64 2.31
C LEU A 444 -32.07 16.09 2.48
N ALA A 445 -32.02 16.81 1.36
CA ALA A 445 -31.74 18.23 1.31
C ALA A 445 -33.04 19.00 1.09
N GLU A 446 -33.31 19.93 1.99
CA GLU A 446 -34.52 20.75 2.01
C GLU A 446 -34.12 22.22 1.89
N ARG A 447 -34.86 22.97 1.07
CA ARG A 447 -34.76 24.43 0.98
C ARG A 447 -36.10 25.03 1.34
N ASP A 448 -36.12 25.87 2.37
CA ASP A 448 -37.35 26.48 2.89
C ASP A 448 -38.45 25.43 3.22
N GLY A 449 -38.02 24.26 3.71
CA GLY A 449 -38.90 23.12 4.04
C GLY A 449 -39.29 22.24 2.85
N VAL A 450 -38.88 22.57 1.62
CA VAL A 450 -39.19 21.79 0.42
C VAL A 450 -38.04 20.84 0.07
N PRO A 451 -38.27 19.53 -0.10
CA PRO A 451 -37.27 18.59 -0.57
C PRO A 451 -36.76 18.95 -1.97
N VAL A 452 -35.44 19.12 -2.11
CA VAL A 452 -34.79 19.53 -3.37
C VAL A 452 -33.62 18.64 -3.79
N GLY A 453 -33.11 17.79 -2.90
CA GLY A 453 -32.02 16.88 -3.22
C GLY A 453 -31.97 15.64 -2.32
N THR A 454 -31.43 14.56 -2.84
CA THR A 454 -31.20 13.31 -2.10
C THR A 454 -29.96 12.60 -2.62
N ALA A 455 -29.38 11.76 -1.78
CA ALA A 455 -28.32 10.80 -2.12
C ALA A 455 -28.21 9.81 -0.95
N TYR A 456 -27.40 8.77 -1.11
CA TYR A 456 -27.10 7.88 -0.01
C TYR A 456 -25.65 7.41 -0.01
N VAL A 457 -25.18 7.06 1.17
CA VAL A 457 -23.95 6.29 1.35
C VAL A 457 -24.28 4.95 1.98
N VAL A 458 -23.72 3.89 1.41
CA VAL A 458 -23.76 2.53 1.94
C VAL A 458 -22.44 2.25 2.63
N ARG A 459 -22.45 1.92 3.93
CA ARG A 459 -21.27 1.44 4.64
C ARG A 459 -21.04 -0.03 4.29
N SER A 460 -19.83 -0.36 3.89
CA SER A 460 -19.43 -1.72 3.55
C SER A 460 -18.07 -2.04 4.15
N ASP A 461 -18.03 -3.01 5.04
CA ASP A 461 -16.81 -3.57 5.59
C ASP A 461 -16.54 -4.89 4.85
N GLY A 462 -15.41 -4.99 4.17
CA GLY A 462 -15.05 -6.14 3.32
C GLY A 462 -13.55 -6.23 3.09
N GLU A 463 -13.14 -6.82 1.95
CA GLU A 463 -11.72 -6.96 1.59
C GLU A 463 -10.99 -5.62 1.43
N ALA A 464 -11.73 -4.57 1.07
CA ALA A 464 -11.22 -3.20 1.02
C ALA A 464 -11.01 -2.57 2.42
N GLY A 465 -11.31 -3.29 3.50
CA GLY A 465 -11.43 -2.74 4.85
C GLY A 465 -12.70 -1.90 5.02
N PRO A 466 -12.72 -0.98 6.01
CA PRO A 466 -13.84 -0.06 6.20
C PRO A 466 -14.00 0.88 5.01
N ALA A 467 -15.09 0.73 4.27
CA ALA A 467 -15.37 1.49 3.05
C ALA A 467 -16.82 1.99 2.98
N ALA A 468 -17.07 2.90 2.04
CA ALA A 468 -18.40 3.38 1.74
C ALA A 468 -18.64 3.50 0.22
N GLY A 469 -19.90 3.34 -0.20
CA GLY A 469 -20.33 3.59 -1.58
C GLY A 469 -21.32 4.74 -1.65
N LEU A 470 -20.99 5.79 -2.40
CA LEU A 470 -21.87 6.94 -2.67
C LEU A 470 -22.73 6.66 -3.91
N GLY A 471 -24.05 6.77 -3.77
CA GLY A 471 -25.01 6.54 -4.84
C GLY A 471 -26.21 7.49 -4.82
N GLY A 472 -26.97 7.48 -5.92
CA GLY A 472 -28.28 8.13 -6.00
C GLY A 472 -28.28 9.66 -5.86
N VAL A 473 -27.22 10.35 -6.29
CA VAL A 473 -27.13 11.82 -6.17
C VAL A 473 -28.12 12.51 -7.09
N GLY A 474 -29.31 12.81 -6.57
CA GLY A 474 -30.42 13.44 -7.27
C GLY A 474 -30.70 14.86 -6.79
N VAL A 475 -30.97 15.77 -7.72
CA VAL A 475 -31.44 17.14 -7.43
C VAL A 475 -32.58 17.48 -8.39
N VAL A 476 -33.67 17.99 -7.82
CA VAL A 476 -34.85 18.39 -8.60
C VAL A 476 -34.46 19.47 -9.62
N PRO A 477 -35.05 19.48 -10.84
CA PRO A 477 -34.65 20.38 -11.91
C PRO A 477 -34.53 21.86 -11.51
N ALA A 478 -35.49 22.37 -10.74
CA ALA A 478 -35.53 23.77 -10.28
C ALA A 478 -34.39 24.18 -9.34
N ALA A 479 -33.74 23.22 -8.67
CA ALA A 479 -32.67 23.44 -7.70
C ALA A 479 -31.26 23.10 -8.24
N ARG A 480 -31.15 22.65 -9.50
CA ARG A 480 -29.87 22.33 -10.13
C ARG A 480 -28.99 23.57 -10.24
N ARG A 481 -27.66 23.35 -10.27
CA ARG A 481 -26.63 24.40 -10.38
C ARG A 481 -26.61 25.42 -9.22
N ARG A 482 -27.28 25.11 -8.10
CA ARG A 482 -27.29 25.95 -6.87
C ARG A 482 -26.47 25.37 -5.71
N GLY A 483 -25.51 24.47 -6.00
CA GLY A 483 -24.66 23.83 -5.00
C GLY A 483 -25.28 22.67 -4.20
N VAL A 484 -26.57 22.35 -4.40
CA VAL A 484 -27.28 21.32 -3.61
C VAL A 484 -26.58 19.95 -3.63
N ALA A 485 -26.22 19.44 -4.81
CA ALA A 485 -25.55 18.13 -4.92
C ALA A 485 -24.18 18.13 -4.20
N ALA A 486 -23.42 19.23 -4.32
CA ALA A 486 -22.12 19.37 -3.66
C ALA A 486 -22.26 19.36 -2.13
N ALA A 487 -23.27 20.05 -1.59
CA ALA A 487 -23.56 20.07 -0.16
C ALA A 487 -24.00 18.69 0.36
N VAL A 488 -24.87 17.99 -0.38
CA VAL A 488 -25.32 16.63 -0.03
C VAL A 488 -24.15 15.64 -0.02
N ILE A 489 -23.33 15.65 -1.07
CA ILE A 489 -22.13 14.82 -1.16
C ILE A 489 -21.19 15.12 0.00
N SER A 490 -20.88 16.40 0.24
CA SER A 490 -19.99 16.81 1.32
C SER A 490 -20.48 16.32 2.69
N TRP A 491 -21.78 16.43 2.97
CA TRP A 491 -22.37 16.00 4.22
C TRP A 491 -22.30 14.47 4.40
N LEU A 492 -22.61 13.72 3.34
CA LEU A 492 -22.55 12.25 3.37
C LEU A 492 -21.13 11.71 3.52
N LEU A 493 -20.16 12.28 2.79
CA LEU A 493 -18.77 11.84 2.83
C LEU A 493 -18.12 12.14 4.18
N ALA A 494 -18.37 13.35 4.74
CA ALA A 494 -17.89 13.69 6.08
C ALA A 494 -18.44 12.69 7.11
N GLY A 495 -19.75 12.43 7.08
CA GLY A 495 -20.35 11.43 7.98
C GLY A 495 -19.82 10.01 7.80
N ALA A 496 -19.48 9.61 6.58
CA ALA A 496 -18.89 8.30 6.31
C ALA A 496 -17.45 8.19 6.84
N VAL A 497 -16.64 9.24 6.68
CA VAL A 497 -15.27 9.31 7.20
C VAL A 497 -15.28 9.35 8.73
N ASP A 498 -16.16 10.15 9.33
CA ASP A 498 -16.34 10.20 10.79
C ASP A 498 -16.80 8.85 11.36
N ALA A 499 -17.56 8.08 10.58
CA ALA A 499 -17.97 6.71 10.91
C ALA A 499 -16.90 5.65 10.63
N GLY A 500 -15.68 6.05 10.22
CA GLY A 500 -14.51 5.19 10.09
C GLY A 500 -14.22 4.67 8.68
N ALA A 501 -14.92 5.12 7.64
CA ALA A 501 -14.59 4.74 6.26
C ALA A 501 -13.20 5.25 5.89
N ARG A 502 -12.32 4.35 5.43
CA ARG A 502 -10.97 4.69 4.94
C ARG A 502 -10.98 5.09 3.48
N VAL A 503 -11.89 4.50 2.71
CA VAL A 503 -12.11 4.81 1.30
C VAL A 503 -13.59 4.92 0.97
N VAL A 504 -13.91 5.74 -0.02
CA VAL A 504 -15.26 5.85 -0.58
C VAL A 504 -15.19 5.65 -2.09
N HIS A 505 -16.08 4.84 -2.66
CA HIS A 505 -16.20 4.69 -4.11
C HIS A 505 -17.52 5.28 -4.64
N THR A 506 -17.54 5.59 -5.93
CA THR A 506 -18.76 6.01 -6.64
C THR A 506 -18.68 5.71 -8.13
N GLU A 507 -19.84 5.72 -8.79
CA GLU A 507 -20.03 5.34 -10.19
C GLU A 507 -20.60 6.53 -10.99
N PRO A 508 -19.77 7.44 -11.52
CA PRO A 508 -20.28 8.61 -12.22
C PRO A 508 -20.91 8.22 -13.57
N GLY A 509 -22.21 8.48 -13.71
CA GLY A 509 -22.94 8.23 -14.97
C GLY A 509 -22.71 9.27 -16.07
N THR A 510 -22.12 10.43 -15.75
CA THR A 510 -21.84 11.51 -16.72
C THR A 510 -20.56 12.26 -16.37
N ASP A 511 -19.97 12.98 -17.33
CA ASP A 511 -18.81 13.86 -17.06
C ASP A 511 -19.14 14.98 -16.08
N GLY A 512 -20.39 15.43 -16.05
CA GLY A 512 -20.87 16.40 -15.08
C GLY A 512 -20.80 15.85 -13.65
N ALA A 513 -21.21 14.60 -13.45
CA ALA A 513 -21.10 13.90 -12.17
C ALA A 513 -19.64 13.64 -11.80
N ALA A 514 -18.82 13.12 -12.72
CA ALA A 514 -17.40 12.88 -12.48
C ALA A 514 -16.65 14.14 -12.01
N ARG A 515 -16.88 15.28 -12.67
CA ARG A 515 -16.31 16.58 -12.25
C ARG A 515 -16.81 17.04 -10.88
N LEU A 516 -18.07 16.74 -10.54
CA LEU A 516 -18.61 17.05 -9.23
C LEU A 516 -17.94 16.20 -8.13
N HIS A 517 -17.78 14.90 -8.35
CA HIS A 517 -17.09 14.00 -7.41
C HIS A 517 -15.60 14.35 -7.28
N ALA A 518 -14.92 14.69 -8.38
CA ALA A 518 -13.52 15.09 -8.35
C ALA A 518 -13.27 16.32 -7.44
N ARG A 519 -14.23 17.26 -7.36
CA ARG A 519 -14.15 18.41 -6.43
C ARG A 519 -14.21 18.03 -4.96
N ALA A 520 -14.76 16.85 -4.64
CA ALA A 520 -14.77 16.29 -3.29
C ALA A 520 -13.52 15.44 -2.99
N GLY A 521 -12.60 15.29 -3.95
CA GLY A 521 -11.33 14.55 -3.80
C GLY A 521 -11.31 13.18 -4.48
N PHE A 522 -12.37 12.78 -5.19
CA PHE A 522 -12.37 11.51 -5.92
C PHE A 522 -11.41 11.52 -7.12
N ALA A 523 -10.70 10.41 -7.34
CA ALA A 523 -9.92 10.16 -8.55
C ALA A 523 -10.56 9.02 -9.37
N GLU A 524 -10.47 9.09 -10.70
CA GLU A 524 -10.85 7.96 -11.55
C GLU A 524 -9.89 6.78 -11.34
N VAL A 525 -10.45 5.58 -11.40
CA VAL A 525 -9.76 4.29 -11.32
C VAL A 525 -10.28 3.38 -12.42
N GLY A 526 -9.66 2.22 -12.59
CA GLY A 526 -10.09 1.18 -13.51
C GLY A 526 -11.58 0.87 -13.38
N GLY A 527 -12.30 1.01 -14.48
CA GLY A 527 -13.74 0.77 -14.54
C GLY A 527 -14.13 -0.71 -14.49
N LEU A 528 -15.41 -0.95 -14.74
CA LEU A 528 -15.99 -2.29 -14.83
C LEU A 528 -16.69 -2.45 -16.19
N ASP A 529 -16.29 -3.43 -16.97
CA ASP A 529 -16.98 -3.81 -18.19
C ASP A 529 -18.21 -4.65 -17.83
N VAL A 530 -19.39 -4.18 -18.24
CA VAL A 530 -20.67 -4.80 -17.90
C VAL A 530 -21.06 -5.77 -19.02
N TYR A 531 -21.29 -7.03 -18.65
CA TYR A 531 -21.74 -8.08 -19.57
C TYR A 531 -23.13 -8.58 -19.18
N VAL A 532 -23.92 -8.88 -20.21
CA VAL A 532 -25.28 -9.44 -20.12
C VAL A 532 -25.38 -10.63 -21.06
N ASP A 533 -26.57 -11.24 -21.17
CA ASP A 533 -26.81 -12.38 -22.07
C ASP A 533 -25.82 -13.53 -21.81
N LEU A 534 -25.57 -13.80 -20.52
CA LEU A 534 -24.58 -14.78 -20.03
C LEU A 534 -25.10 -16.22 -20.04
N ALA A 535 -26.08 -16.51 -20.91
CA ALA A 535 -26.77 -17.80 -21.01
C ALA A 535 -25.90 -18.88 -21.67
#